data_AF-A0A914UGR0-F1
#
_entry.id   AF-A0A914UGR0-F1
#
_cell.length_a   1.000
_cell.length_b   1.000
_cell.length_c   1.000
_cell.angle_alpha   90.00
_cell.angle_beta   90.00
_cell.angle_gamma   90.00
#
_symmetry.space_group_name_H-M   'P 1'
#
loop_
_entity.id
_entity.type
_entity.pdbx_description
1 polymer ?
#
loop_
_entity_poly.entity_id
_entity_poly.type
_entity_poly.pdbx_seq_one_letter_code
_entity_poly.pdbx_strand_id
1 'polypeptide(L)' 'MSIALFWCVLIVVSQPQAVHGRKDVPCPEQMFQCNDGRCIPSLWTCDNDRDCAGGEDESEEQCKLAAQLDVY' A
#
# COMPACT_ATOMS: atom_id res chain seq x y z
N MET A 1 4.73 47.09 -11.34
CA MET A 1 4.32 46.20 -12.44
C MET A 1 5.36 45.08 -12.54
N SER A 2 5.27 44.00 -11.76
CA SER A 2 4.39 42.81 -11.85
C SER A 2 4.73 41.84 -13.00
N ILE A 3 5.83 41.09 -12.85
CA ILE A 3 6.06 39.81 -13.54
C ILE A 3 6.24 38.65 -12.51
N ALA A 4 6.13 38.94 -11.21
CA ALA A 4 6.23 37.94 -10.13
C ALA A 4 4.94 37.10 -9.93
N LEU A 5 3.91 37.29 -10.76
CA LEU A 5 2.63 36.57 -10.66
C LEU A 5 2.39 35.56 -11.79
N PHE A 6 3.16 35.63 -12.89
CA PHE A 6 2.99 34.70 -14.01
C PHE A 6 3.94 33.50 -13.95
N TRP A 7 4.97 33.52 -13.10
CA TRP A 7 5.85 32.36 -12.92
C TRP A 7 5.39 31.41 -11.81
N CYS A 8 4.44 31.81 -10.95
CA CYS A 8 3.82 30.89 -9.98
C CYS A 8 2.70 30.01 -10.59
N VAL A 9 2.13 30.38 -11.74
CA VAL A 9 0.98 29.66 -12.33
C VAL A 9 1.38 28.43 -13.15
N LEU A 10 2.68 28.24 -13.46
CA LEU A 10 3.22 27.03 -14.11
C LEU A 10 4.11 26.16 -13.21
N ILE A 11 4.08 26.36 -11.89
CA ILE A 11 4.62 25.38 -10.93
C ILE A 11 3.46 24.58 -10.27
N VAL A 12 2.23 25.11 -10.31
CA VAL A 12 1.07 24.56 -9.59
C VAL A 12 0.17 23.62 -10.42
N VAL A 13 0.43 23.43 -11.72
CA VAL A 13 -0.46 22.59 -12.58
C VAL A 13 0.27 21.47 -13.32
N SER A 14 1.27 20.81 -12.72
CA SER A 14 1.76 19.57 -13.35
C SER A 14 2.29 18.46 -12.44
N GLN A 15 2.55 18.66 -11.14
CA GLN A 15 2.86 17.53 -10.24
C GLN A 15 2.31 17.86 -8.85
N PRO A 16 1.25 17.17 -8.41
CA PRO A 16 1.54 15.96 -7.66
C PRO A 16 0.51 14.84 -7.90
N GLN A 17 0.95 13.59 -7.74
CA GLN A 17 0.16 12.35 -7.71
C GLN A 17 0.12 11.55 -9.02
N ALA A 18 1.30 11.26 -9.57
CA ALA A 18 1.49 9.92 -10.10
C ALA A 18 1.90 9.04 -8.90
N VAL A 19 1.00 8.13 -8.53
CA VAL A 19 1.22 7.07 -7.54
C VAL A 19 2.30 6.13 -8.10
N HIS A 20 3.56 6.52 -7.99
CA HIS A 20 4.63 5.54 -8.13
C HIS A 20 4.59 4.72 -6.85
N GLY A 21 4.20 3.45 -6.98
CA GLY A 21 4.15 2.47 -5.90
C GLY A 21 5.44 2.53 -5.11
N ARG A 22 5.36 3.12 -3.93
CA ARG A 22 6.50 3.23 -3.03
C ARG A 22 6.61 1.87 -2.35
N LYS A 23 7.44 1.00 -2.91
CA LYS A 23 7.93 -0.19 -2.21
C LYS A 23 8.63 0.14 -0.87
N ASP A 24 8.85 1.43 -0.58
CA ASP A 24 9.62 1.92 0.57
C ASP A 24 8.79 2.56 1.70
N VAL A 25 7.46 2.56 1.62
CA VAL A 25 6.64 2.87 2.81
C VAL A 25 6.31 1.54 3.47
N PRO A 26 6.95 1.17 4.60
CA PRO A 26 6.47 0.04 5.37
C PRO A 26 5.01 0.30 5.68
N CYS A 27 4.14 -0.67 5.41
CA CYS A 27 2.75 -0.55 5.79
C CYS A 27 2.69 -0.21 7.29
N PRO A 28 1.68 0.55 7.74
CA PRO A 28 1.43 0.78 9.17
C PRO A 28 1.58 -0.53 9.95
N GLU A 29 1.90 -0.44 11.25
CA GLU A 29 1.68 -1.58 12.14
C GLU A 29 0.27 -2.15 11.85
N GLN A 30 0.05 -3.46 12.02
CA GLN A 30 -1.24 -4.17 11.74
C GLN A 30 -1.72 -4.17 10.26
N MET A 31 -0.84 -3.87 9.30
CA MET A 31 -1.08 -4.09 7.86
C MET A 31 -0.05 -5.04 7.24
N PHE A 32 -0.51 -5.89 6.33
CA PHE A 32 0.33 -6.77 5.52
C PHE A 32 0.64 -6.11 4.16
N GLN A 33 1.92 -6.21 3.74
CA GLN A 33 2.38 -5.69 2.47
C GLN A 33 2.36 -6.80 1.41
N CYS A 34 1.47 -6.67 0.44
CA CYS A 34 1.46 -7.47 -0.78
C CYS A 34 2.77 -7.26 -1.56
N ASN A 35 3.20 -8.28 -2.30
CA ASN A 35 4.35 -8.25 -3.20
C ASN A 35 4.18 -7.21 -4.34
N ASP A 36 2.93 -6.90 -4.68
CA ASP A 36 2.55 -5.82 -5.60
C ASP A 36 2.72 -4.40 -5.01
N GLY A 37 3.08 -4.30 -3.71
CA GLY A 37 3.22 -3.02 -2.99
C GLY A 37 1.91 -2.42 -2.49
N ARG A 38 0.80 -3.18 -2.55
CA ARG A 38 -0.46 -2.86 -1.87
C ARG A 38 -0.33 -3.19 -0.38
N CYS A 39 -0.96 -2.38 0.47
CA CYS A 39 -1.14 -2.72 1.88
C CYS A 39 -2.58 -3.18 2.10
N ILE A 40 -2.75 -4.31 2.77
CA ILE A 40 -4.04 -4.82 3.22
C ILE A 40 -4.02 -4.92 4.76
N PRO A 41 -5.17 -4.94 5.44
CA PRO A 41 -5.24 -5.25 6.86
C PRO A 41 -4.64 -6.63 7.15
N SER A 42 -3.88 -6.79 8.23
CA SER A 42 -3.40 -8.13 8.64
C SER A 42 -4.54 -9.10 9.00
N LEU A 43 -5.75 -8.58 9.22
CA LEU A 43 -6.98 -9.35 9.42
C LEU A 43 -7.49 -10.03 8.13
N TRP A 44 -7.09 -9.52 6.97
CA TRP A 44 -7.40 -10.07 5.64
C TRP A 44 -6.26 -10.96 5.15
N THR A 45 -5.40 -11.40 6.06
CA THR A 45 -4.37 -12.40 5.76
C THR A 45 -4.92 -13.73 6.26
N CYS A 46 -5.12 -14.69 5.37
CA CYS A 46 -5.75 -15.97 5.68
C CYS A 46 -7.19 -15.86 6.16
N ASP A 47 -7.98 -15.02 5.49
CA ASP A 47 -9.41 -14.90 5.73
C ASP A 47 -10.25 -15.67 4.69
N ASN A 48 -9.59 -16.46 3.83
CA ASN A 48 -10.20 -17.27 2.77
C ASN A 48 -10.72 -16.43 1.58
N ASP A 49 -10.33 -15.16 1.48
CA ASP A 49 -10.48 -14.29 0.31
C ASP A 49 -9.11 -13.83 -0.22
N ARG A 50 -9.03 -13.45 -1.50
CA ARG A 50 -7.76 -12.99 -2.11
C ARG A 50 -7.77 -11.49 -2.25
N ASP A 51 -7.23 -10.81 -1.24
CA ASP A 51 -7.12 -9.36 -1.17
C ASP A 51 -5.84 -8.83 -1.85
N CYS A 52 -4.76 -9.61 -1.85
CA CYS A 52 -3.58 -9.33 -2.67
C CYS A 52 -3.75 -9.80 -4.12
N ALA A 53 -3.10 -9.12 -5.06
CA ALA A 53 -3.28 -9.42 -6.48
C ALA A 53 -2.64 -10.76 -6.88
N GLY A 54 -1.60 -11.20 -6.16
CA GLY A 54 -1.01 -12.53 -6.28
C GLY A 54 -1.63 -13.60 -5.38
N GLY A 55 -2.59 -13.24 -4.52
CA GLY A 55 -3.12 -14.13 -3.48
C GLY A 55 -2.07 -14.56 -2.47
N GLU A 56 -0.98 -13.80 -2.32
CA GLU A 56 0.11 -14.11 -1.40
C GLU A 56 -0.29 -13.98 0.08
N ASP A 57 -1.32 -13.19 0.37
CA ASP A 57 -2.04 -13.10 1.63
C ASP A 57 -2.69 -14.43 2.04
N GLU A 58 -3.09 -15.24 1.06
CA GLU A 58 -3.65 -16.58 1.22
C GLU A 58 -2.62 -17.69 0.97
N SER A 59 -1.33 -17.35 0.87
CA SER A 59 -0.31 -18.36 0.63
C SER A 59 -0.10 -19.24 1.86
N GLU A 60 0.19 -20.53 1.66
CA GLU A 60 0.33 -21.51 2.74
C GLU A 60 1.40 -21.09 3.77
N GLU A 61 2.49 -20.49 3.30
CA GLU A 61 3.58 -19.99 4.15
C GLU A 61 3.15 -18.78 4.97
N GLN A 62 2.37 -17.88 4.38
CA GLN A 62 1.81 -16.71 5.04
C GLN A 62 0.76 -17.12 6.09
N CYS A 63 -0.04 -18.14 5.78
CA CYS A 63 -1.05 -18.69 6.66
C CYS A 63 -0.51 -19.40 7.88
N LYS A 64 0.62 -20.09 7.73
CA LYS A 64 1.30 -20.76 8.85
C LYS A 64 1.75 -19.76 9.92
N LEU A 65 2.11 -18.55 9.51
CA LEU A 65 2.56 -17.48 10.40
C LEU A 65 1.39 -16.70 11.01
N ALA A 66 0.36 -16.39 10.20
CA ALA A 66 -0.85 -15.73 10.67
C ALA A 66 -1.63 -16.61 11.68
N ALA A 67 -1.66 -17.93 11.47
CA ALA A 67 -2.29 -18.90 12.38
C ALA A 67 -1.53 -19.12 13.70
N GLN A 68 -0.34 -18.53 13.89
CA GLN A 68 0.46 -18.67 15.11
C GLN A 68 0.17 -17.59 16.16
N LEU A 69 -0.73 -16.64 15.86
CA LEU A 69 -1.36 -15.75 16.83
C LEU A 69 -2.87 -16.03 16.81
N ASP A 70 -3.30 -16.87 17.74
CA ASP A 70 -4.68 -17.27 18.01
C ASP A 70 -5.73 -16.23 17.54
N VAL A 71 -6.37 -16.53 16.41
CA VAL A 71 -7.74 -16.07 16.14
C VAL A 71 -8.64 -16.88 17.08
N TYR A 72 -8.80 -16.37 18.30
CA TYR A 72 -9.96 -16.67 19.16
C TYR A 72 -11.13 -15.77 18.78
#